data_AF-A0A7X9BDY5-F1
#
_entry.id   AF-A0A7X9BDY5-F1
#
_cell.length_a   1.000
_cell.length_b   1.000
_cell.length_c   1.000
_cell.angle_alpha   90.00
_cell.angle_beta   90.00
_cell.angle_gamma   90.00
#
_symmetry.space_group_name_H-M   'P 1'
#
loop_
_entity.id
_entity.type
_entity.pdbx_description
1 polymer ?
#
loop_
_entity_poly.entity_id
_entity_poly.type
_entity_poly.pdbx_seq_one_letter_code
_entity_poly.pdbx_strand_id
1 'polypeptide(L)'
;QNYLAGFFGDIRPLSVIEAYQLFFNAKQNAIGKALLMGFSQTARTKEIKQYFIQGRDLSNKYLGDINRILLNENIDIAPSYDGEVTASTEGPFSERLMLLHTSVLISAGLQNIGMALSLSPRHDLAAMYTKMITEIESLANAGAKLLIENGWMEEPPLAPDRDALGKTNQNNLAKDKLH
;
A
#
# COMPACT_ATOMS: atom_id res chain seq x y z
N GLN A 1 -21.56 23.91 -14.91
CA GLN A 1 -21.22 22.49 -14.73
C GLN A 1 -20.08 22.40 -13.71
N ASN A 2 -20.27 21.74 -12.56
CA ASN A 2 -19.23 21.65 -11.54
C ASN A 2 -18.38 20.39 -11.78
N TYR A 3 -17.27 20.53 -12.52
CA TYR A 3 -16.44 19.42 -12.95
C TYR A 3 -15.80 18.61 -11.80
N LEU A 4 -15.66 19.22 -10.62
CA LEU A 4 -15.08 18.61 -9.43
C LEU A 4 -16.12 17.92 -8.52
N ALA A 5 -17.41 18.15 -8.77
CA ALA A 5 -18.48 17.59 -7.94
C ALA A 5 -18.47 16.05 -7.96
N GLY A 6 -18.53 15.45 -6.76
CA GLY A 6 -18.55 13.99 -6.57
C GLY A 6 -19.52 13.49 -5.50
N PHE A 7 -20.02 14.36 -4.62
CA PHE A 7 -20.85 13.94 -3.48
C PHE A 7 -22.33 14.32 -3.60
N PHE A 8 -22.62 15.53 -4.09
CA PHE A 8 -23.98 16.09 -4.14
C PHE A 8 -24.15 16.93 -5.41
N GLY A 9 -25.40 17.07 -5.86
CA GLY A 9 -25.76 17.81 -7.06
C GLY A 9 -25.48 17.02 -8.34
N ASP A 10 -25.24 17.73 -9.44
CA ASP A 10 -24.97 17.12 -10.75
C ASP A 10 -23.54 16.54 -10.79
N ILE A 11 -23.42 15.26 -10.49
CA ILE A 11 -22.18 14.49 -10.60
C ILE A 11 -21.98 14.10 -12.07
N ARG A 12 -20.86 14.50 -12.66
CA ARG A 12 -20.51 14.09 -14.03
C ARG A 12 -20.07 12.62 -14.08
N PRO A 13 -20.19 11.96 -15.25
CA PRO A 13 -19.54 10.68 -15.50
C PRO A 13 -18.03 10.75 -15.26
N LEU A 14 -17.42 9.59 -15.01
CA LEU A 14 -15.98 9.40 -14.98
C LEU A 14 -15.37 9.86 -16.30
N SER A 15 -14.23 10.53 -16.18
CA SER A 15 -13.33 10.68 -17.32
C SER A 15 -12.70 9.33 -17.64
N VAL A 16 -12.23 9.17 -18.88
CA VAL A 16 -11.50 7.96 -19.32
C VAL A 16 -10.29 7.68 -18.41
N ILE A 17 -9.61 8.73 -17.94
CA ILE A 17 -8.47 8.61 -17.04
C ILE A 17 -8.91 8.08 -15.67
N GLU A 18 -9.98 8.61 -15.09
CA GLU A 18 -10.51 8.13 -13.79
C GLU A 18 -11.00 6.68 -13.89
N ALA A 19 -11.73 6.34 -14.95
CA ALA A 19 -12.17 4.97 -15.21
C ALA A 19 -10.99 3.99 -15.34
N TYR A 20 -9.95 4.37 -16.08
CA TYR A 20 -8.74 3.59 -16.21
C TYR A 20 -8.03 3.40 -14.86
N GLN A 21 -7.86 4.47 -14.09
CA GLN A 21 -7.18 4.40 -12.79
C GLN A 21 -7.97 3.54 -11.80
N LEU A 22 -9.30 3.66 -11.76
CA LEU A 22 -10.17 2.78 -10.96
C LEU A 22 -9.99 1.32 -11.36
N PHE A 23 -10.15 0.99 -12.64
CA PHE A 23 -10.00 -0.39 -13.13
C PHE A 23 -8.61 -0.96 -12.84
N PHE A 24 -7.56 -0.18 -13.06
CA PHE A 24 -6.18 -0.58 -12.79
C PHE A 24 -5.96 -0.87 -11.29
N ASN A 25 -6.42 0.02 -10.40
CA ASN A 25 -6.31 -0.19 -8.96
C ASN A 25 -7.18 -1.36 -8.47
N ALA A 26 -8.35 -1.59 -9.06
CA ALA A 26 -9.17 -2.77 -8.77
C ALA A 26 -8.43 -4.07 -9.15
N LYS A 27 -7.84 -4.12 -10.34
CA LYS A 27 -7.05 -5.29 -10.78
C LYS A 27 -5.87 -5.56 -9.85
N GLN A 28 -5.13 -4.52 -9.45
CA GLN A 28 -4.00 -4.68 -8.52
C GLN A 28 -4.47 -5.19 -7.14
N ASN A 29 -5.60 -4.67 -6.63
CA ASN A 29 -6.18 -5.18 -5.38
C ASN A 29 -6.66 -6.63 -5.50
N ALA A 30 -7.23 -7.03 -6.64
CA ALA A 30 -7.64 -8.43 -6.85
C ALA A 30 -6.45 -9.39 -6.83
N ILE A 31 -5.33 -9.03 -7.48
CA ILE A 31 -4.08 -9.80 -7.44
C ILE A 31 -3.52 -9.84 -6.02
N GLY A 32 -3.42 -8.68 -5.36
CA GLY A 32 -2.93 -8.57 -3.98
C GLY A 32 -3.77 -9.39 -3.00
N LYS A 33 -5.10 -9.35 -3.12
CA LYS A 33 -6.03 -10.16 -2.32
C LYS A 33 -5.75 -11.66 -2.47
N ALA A 34 -5.63 -12.16 -3.70
CA ALA A 34 -5.38 -13.58 -3.94
C ALA A 34 -4.01 -14.01 -3.39
N LEU A 35 -2.97 -13.19 -3.58
CA LEU A 35 -1.65 -13.45 -3.04
C LEU A 35 -1.66 -13.50 -1.51
N LEU A 36 -2.27 -12.52 -0.86
CA LEU A 36 -2.36 -12.44 0.60
C LEU A 36 -3.25 -13.55 1.18
N MET A 37 -4.26 -14.00 0.42
CA MET A 37 -5.02 -15.19 0.77
C MET A 37 -4.10 -16.43 0.81
N GLY A 38 -3.29 -16.66 -0.22
CA GLY A 38 -2.32 -17.76 -0.24
C GLY A 38 -1.23 -17.66 0.84
N PHE A 39 -0.68 -16.47 1.07
CA PHE A 39 0.29 -16.24 2.14
C PHE A 39 -0.33 -16.47 3.53
N SER A 40 -1.60 -16.09 3.73
CA SER A 40 -2.29 -16.36 4.99
C SER A 40 -2.53 -17.86 5.25
N GLN A 41 -2.71 -18.68 4.21
CA GLN A 41 -2.86 -20.13 4.34
C GLN A 41 -1.56 -20.81 4.81
N THR A 42 -0.42 -20.25 4.38
CA THR A 42 0.89 -20.91 4.46
C THR A 42 1.80 -20.33 5.55
N ALA A 43 1.51 -19.12 6.04
CA ALA A 43 2.20 -18.54 7.19
C ALA A 43 2.03 -19.41 8.44
N ARG A 44 3.11 -19.56 9.20
CA ARG A 44 3.20 -20.38 10.41
C ARG A 44 3.08 -19.52 11.66
N THR A 45 3.68 -18.33 11.64
CA THR A 45 3.64 -17.36 12.72
C THR A 45 2.28 -16.68 12.77
N LYS A 46 1.67 -16.63 13.94
CA LYS A 46 0.29 -16.14 14.12
C LYS A 46 0.15 -14.67 13.73
N GLU A 47 1.12 -13.85 14.11
CA GLU A 47 1.15 -12.41 13.87
C GLU A 47 1.30 -12.11 12.38
N ILE A 48 2.18 -12.86 11.69
CA ILE A 48 2.40 -12.75 10.24
C ILE A 48 1.15 -13.21 9.46
N LYS A 49 0.53 -14.31 9.89
CA LYS A 49 -0.73 -14.78 9.32
C LYS A 49 -1.83 -13.73 9.46
N GLN A 50 -1.97 -13.12 10.65
CA GLN A 50 -2.96 -12.09 10.89
C GLN A 50 -2.71 -10.84 10.04
N TYR A 51 -1.45 -10.46 9.84
CA TYR A 51 -1.07 -9.38 8.94
C TYR A 51 -1.50 -9.63 7.49
N PHE A 52 -1.28 -10.85 6.96
CA PHE A 52 -1.75 -11.20 5.62
C PHE A 52 -3.29 -11.22 5.51
N ILE A 53 -3.98 -11.69 6.54
CA ILE A 53 -5.46 -11.64 6.61
C ILE A 53 -5.95 -10.20 6.57
N GLN A 54 -5.35 -9.30 7.35
CA GLN A 54 -5.71 -7.87 7.36
C GLN A 54 -5.51 -7.24 5.98
N GLY A 55 -4.39 -7.52 5.32
CA GLY A 55 -4.14 -7.01 3.98
C GLY A 55 -5.13 -7.56 2.94
N ARG A 56 -5.45 -8.86 2.98
CA ARG A 56 -6.47 -9.48 2.12
C ARG A 56 -7.83 -8.80 2.30
N ASP A 57 -8.25 -8.57 3.54
CA ASP A 57 -9.55 -7.98 3.86
C ASP A 57 -9.61 -6.53 3.41
N LEU A 58 -8.50 -5.79 3.55
CA LEU A 58 -8.36 -4.42 3.05
C LEU A 58 -8.46 -4.37 1.52
N SER A 59 -7.76 -5.26 0.81
CA SER A 59 -7.87 -5.37 -0.65
C SER A 59 -9.28 -5.73 -1.10
N ASN A 60 -9.96 -6.64 -0.38
CA ASN A 60 -11.34 -7.01 -0.70
C ASN A 60 -12.33 -5.85 -0.51
N LYS A 61 -12.16 -5.06 0.56
CA LYS A 61 -12.95 -3.85 0.81
C LYS A 61 -12.81 -2.85 -0.35
N TYR A 62 -11.57 -2.51 -0.73
CA TYR A 62 -11.35 -1.53 -1.78
C TYR A 62 -11.72 -2.02 -3.18
N LEU A 63 -11.54 -3.31 -3.45
CA LEU A 63 -12.07 -3.92 -4.66
C LEU A 63 -13.59 -3.75 -4.76
N GLY A 64 -14.32 -3.97 -3.65
CA GLY A 64 -15.77 -3.75 -3.60
C GLY A 64 -16.17 -2.29 -3.80
N ASP A 65 -15.49 -1.35 -3.16
CA ASP A 65 -15.75 0.08 -3.31
C ASP A 65 -15.52 0.56 -4.75
N ILE A 66 -14.40 0.17 -5.37
CA ILE A 66 -14.08 0.54 -6.75
C ILE A 66 -15.06 -0.11 -7.74
N ASN A 67 -15.33 -1.41 -7.59
CA ASN A 67 -16.23 -2.14 -8.49
C ASN A 67 -17.64 -1.54 -8.49
N ARG A 68 -18.13 -1.08 -7.33
CA ARG A 68 -19.41 -0.37 -7.26
C ARG A 68 -19.40 0.92 -8.08
N ILE A 69 -18.30 1.69 -8.06
CA ILE A 69 -18.17 2.92 -8.85
C ILE A 69 -18.18 2.59 -10.35
N LEU A 70 -17.41 1.58 -10.78
CA LEU A 70 -17.35 1.16 -12.19
C LEU A 70 -18.71 0.68 -12.70
N LEU A 71 -19.40 -0.18 -11.92
CA LEU A 71 -20.71 -0.72 -12.29
C LEU A 71 -21.79 0.35 -12.38
N ASN A 72 -21.76 1.37 -11.52
CA ASN A 72 -22.71 2.50 -11.58
C ASN A 72 -22.62 3.27 -12.91
N GLU A 73 -21.48 3.18 -13.60
CA GLU A 73 -21.26 3.81 -14.90
C GLU A 73 -21.24 2.80 -16.07
N ASN A 74 -21.72 1.57 -15.84
CA ASN A 74 -21.74 0.47 -16.80
C ASN A 74 -20.34 0.12 -17.36
N ILE A 75 -19.31 0.24 -16.52
CA ILE A 75 -17.94 -0.15 -16.84
C ILE A 75 -17.65 -1.51 -16.21
N ASP A 76 -16.98 -2.38 -16.96
CA ASP A 76 -16.58 -3.71 -16.49
C ASP A 76 -15.71 -3.64 -15.23
N ILE A 77 -15.93 -4.60 -14.33
CA ILE A 77 -15.14 -4.76 -13.11
C ILE A 77 -13.85 -5.53 -13.38
N ALA A 78 -12.87 -5.39 -12.48
CA ALA A 78 -11.67 -6.19 -12.54
C ALA A 78 -11.97 -7.69 -12.32
N PRO A 79 -11.22 -8.60 -12.99
CA PRO A 79 -11.35 -10.03 -12.76
C PRO A 79 -10.99 -10.40 -11.31
N SER A 80 -11.64 -11.43 -10.78
CA SER A 80 -11.25 -12.05 -9.51
C SER A 80 -10.19 -13.13 -9.75
N TYR A 81 -9.26 -13.27 -8.82
CA TYR A 81 -8.22 -14.30 -8.81
C TYR A 81 -8.35 -15.25 -7.62
N ASP A 82 -9.46 -15.18 -6.87
CA ASP A 82 -9.68 -16.01 -5.68
C ASP A 82 -9.64 -17.51 -6.01
N GLY A 83 -10.12 -17.90 -7.21
CA GLY A 83 -10.12 -19.29 -7.67
C GLY A 83 -8.74 -19.85 -8.05
N GLU A 84 -7.73 -18.99 -8.21
CA GLU A 84 -6.35 -19.39 -8.50
C GLU A 84 -5.60 -19.80 -7.22
N VAL A 85 -6.17 -19.50 -6.04
CA VAL A 85 -5.59 -19.85 -4.75
C VAL A 85 -5.91 -21.31 -4.43
N THR A 86 -4.89 -22.15 -4.40
CA THR A 86 -5.04 -23.59 -4.10
C THR A 86 -5.37 -23.86 -2.63
N ALA A 87 -5.68 -25.11 -2.29
CA ALA A 87 -5.89 -25.55 -0.91
C ALA A 87 -4.58 -25.85 -0.14
N SER A 88 -3.40 -25.55 -0.69
CA SER A 88 -2.12 -25.84 -0.04
C SER A 88 -1.94 -25.03 1.25
N THR A 89 -1.58 -25.71 2.33
CA THR A 89 -1.12 -25.08 3.58
C THR A 89 0.40 -25.12 3.74
N GLU A 90 1.11 -25.81 2.84
CA GLU A 90 2.56 -25.81 2.80
C GLU A 90 3.04 -24.66 1.89
N GLY A 91 3.78 -23.74 2.50
CA GLY A 91 4.29 -22.55 1.83
C GLY A 91 5.49 -22.86 0.95
N PRO A 92 5.52 -22.41 -0.32
CA PRO A 92 6.70 -22.54 -1.16
C PRO A 92 7.83 -21.56 -0.78
N PHE A 93 7.53 -20.58 0.08
CA PHE A 93 8.43 -19.48 0.45
C PHE A 93 8.56 -19.33 1.97
N SER A 94 9.67 -18.73 2.40
CA SER A 94 9.87 -18.36 3.81
C SER A 94 9.01 -17.16 4.20
N GLU A 95 8.66 -17.05 5.48
CA GLU A 95 7.91 -15.90 6.00
C GLU A 95 8.64 -14.57 5.80
N ARG A 96 9.99 -14.58 5.86
CA ARG A 96 10.83 -13.44 5.50
C ARG A 96 10.56 -12.96 4.08
N LEU A 97 10.58 -13.88 3.10
CA LEU A 97 10.35 -13.54 1.70
C LEU A 97 8.91 -13.06 1.48
N MET A 98 7.92 -13.70 2.10
CA MET A 98 6.51 -13.30 1.99
C MET A 98 6.26 -11.90 2.55
N LEU A 99 6.82 -11.56 3.72
CA LEU A 99 6.70 -10.21 4.30
C LEU A 99 7.41 -9.14 3.47
N LEU A 100 8.65 -9.40 3.03
CA LEU A 100 9.40 -8.47 2.19
C LEU A 100 8.66 -8.21 0.87
N HIS A 101 8.19 -9.28 0.22
CA HIS A 101 7.44 -9.18 -1.02
C HIS A 101 6.14 -8.39 -0.84
N THR A 102 5.40 -8.66 0.24
CA THR A 102 4.19 -7.90 0.58
C THR A 102 4.49 -6.42 0.81
N SER A 103 5.59 -6.10 1.49
CA SER A 103 5.99 -4.71 1.76
C SER A 103 6.33 -3.95 0.47
N VAL A 104 7.00 -4.61 -0.48
CA VAL A 104 7.26 -4.05 -1.81
C VAL A 104 5.95 -3.81 -2.57
N LEU A 105 5.02 -4.77 -2.54
CA LEU A 105 3.71 -4.62 -3.19
C LEU A 105 2.88 -3.49 -2.58
N ILE A 106 2.89 -3.33 -1.27
CA ILE A 106 2.20 -2.23 -0.58
C ILE A 106 2.78 -0.88 -1.02
N SER A 107 4.11 -0.74 -1.07
CA SER A 107 4.77 0.48 -1.56
C SER A 107 4.39 0.80 -3.01
N ALA A 108 4.40 -0.19 -3.89
CA ALA A 108 3.96 -0.02 -5.28
C ALA A 108 2.47 0.34 -5.37
N GLY A 109 1.63 -0.26 -4.52
CA GLY A 109 0.20 0.06 -4.39
C GLY A 109 -0.03 1.52 -3.99
N LEU A 110 0.68 2.01 -2.97
CA LEU A 110 0.61 3.41 -2.53
C LEU A 110 1.01 4.40 -3.63
N GLN A 111 2.07 4.10 -4.38
CA GLN A 111 2.49 4.92 -5.52
C GLN A 111 1.40 5.00 -6.60
N ASN A 112 0.77 3.86 -6.93
CA ASN A 112 -0.31 3.79 -7.91
C ASN A 112 -1.55 4.55 -7.44
N ILE A 113 -1.92 4.44 -6.16
CA ILE A 113 -3.07 5.17 -5.59
C ILE A 113 -2.79 6.67 -5.52
N GLY A 114 -1.56 7.07 -5.18
CA GLY A 114 -1.13 8.47 -5.20
C GLY A 114 -1.22 9.09 -6.61
N MET A 115 -0.85 8.34 -7.64
CA MET A 115 -1.05 8.73 -9.04
C MET A 115 -2.54 8.80 -9.40
N ALA A 116 -3.35 7.83 -8.97
CA ALA A 116 -4.79 7.85 -9.23
C ALA A 116 -5.46 9.07 -8.58
N LEU A 117 -5.08 9.41 -7.35
CA LEU A 117 -5.53 10.60 -6.63
C LEU A 117 -5.18 11.88 -7.39
N SER A 118 -3.94 12.02 -7.88
CA SER A 118 -3.51 13.23 -8.58
C SER A 118 -4.19 13.42 -9.94
N LEU A 119 -4.63 12.34 -10.58
CA LEU A 119 -5.30 12.34 -11.87
C LEU A 119 -6.83 12.32 -11.78
N SER A 120 -7.40 12.27 -10.57
CA SER A 120 -8.85 12.15 -10.35
C SER A 120 -9.40 13.40 -9.65
N PRO A 121 -9.75 14.46 -10.39
CA PRO A 121 -10.21 15.72 -9.80
C PRO A 121 -11.61 15.64 -9.17
N ARG A 122 -12.38 14.56 -9.41
CA ARG A 122 -13.69 14.35 -8.78
C ARG A 122 -13.53 14.13 -7.27
N HIS A 123 -14.20 14.95 -6.46
CA HIS A 123 -13.98 15.00 -5.01
C HIS A 123 -14.31 13.70 -4.26
N ASP A 124 -15.26 12.91 -4.75
CA ASP A 124 -15.59 11.58 -4.19
C ASP A 124 -14.44 10.58 -4.37
N LEU A 125 -13.85 10.56 -5.57
CA LEU A 125 -12.69 9.73 -5.87
C LEU A 125 -11.47 10.16 -5.07
N ALA A 126 -11.23 11.47 -4.98
CA ALA A 126 -10.14 12.02 -4.19
C ALA A 126 -10.25 11.59 -2.72
N ALA A 127 -11.43 11.71 -2.11
CA ALA A 127 -11.66 11.28 -0.74
C ALA A 127 -11.49 9.75 -0.56
N MET A 128 -11.98 8.96 -1.51
CA MET A 128 -11.79 7.50 -1.50
C MET A 128 -10.28 7.15 -1.53
N TYR A 129 -9.51 7.73 -2.45
CA TYR A 129 -8.08 7.45 -2.55
C TYR A 129 -7.29 7.97 -1.34
N THR A 130 -7.63 9.11 -0.77
CA THR A 130 -7.01 9.58 0.49
C THR A 130 -7.26 8.59 1.63
N LYS A 131 -8.49 8.10 1.76
CA LYS A 131 -8.83 7.06 2.76
C LYS A 131 -8.05 5.77 2.51
N MET A 132 -7.94 5.35 1.25
CA MET A 132 -7.11 4.21 0.84
C MET A 132 -5.66 4.35 1.31
N ILE A 133 -5.04 5.50 1.03
CA ILE A 133 -3.66 5.78 1.45
C ILE A 133 -3.55 5.65 2.97
N THR A 134 -4.42 6.29 3.74
CA THR A 134 -4.34 6.24 5.21
C THR A 134 -4.42 4.82 5.77
N GLU A 135 -5.35 3.99 5.27
CA GLU A 135 -5.50 2.63 5.77
C GLU A 135 -4.36 1.70 5.29
N ILE A 136 -3.87 1.88 4.06
CA ILE A 136 -2.74 1.10 3.51
C ILE A 136 -1.43 1.49 4.20
N GLU A 137 -1.22 2.76 4.55
CA GLU A 137 -0.08 3.20 5.36
C GLU A 137 -0.09 2.53 6.74
N SER A 138 -1.26 2.36 7.36
CA SER A 138 -1.36 1.60 8.61
C SER A 138 -0.92 0.14 8.44
N LEU A 139 -1.28 -0.48 7.32
CA LEU A 139 -0.84 -1.83 6.97
C LEU A 139 0.68 -1.87 6.71
N ALA A 140 1.22 -0.90 5.97
CA ALA A 140 2.65 -0.77 5.68
C ALA A 140 3.48 -0.71 6.98
N ASN A 141 3.05 0.11 7.93
CA ASN A 141 3.69 0.24 9.24
C ASN A 141 3.63 -1.06 10.06
N ALA A 142 2.50 -1.79 10.01
CA ALA A 142 2.40 -3.10 10.65
C ALA A 142 3.38 -4.11 10.04
N GLY A 143 3.52 -4.12 8.71
CA GLY A 143 4.49 -4.97 8.01
C GLY A 143 5.94 -4.61 8.36
N ALA A 144 6.28 -3.32 8.39
CA ALA A 144 7.61 -2.84 8.79
C ALA A 144 7.95 -3.24 10.23
N LYS A 145 6.98 -3.12 11.16
CA LYS A 145 7.14 -3.56 12.55
C LYS A 145 7.45 -5.05 12.63
N LEU A 146 6.73 -5.91 11.89
CA LEU A 146 7.00 -7.35 11.84
C LEU A 146 8.40 -7.65 11.28
N LEU A 147 8.83 -6.94 10.24
CA LEU A 147 10.19 -7.09 9.69
C LEU A 147 11.26 -6.70 10.72
N ILE A 148 11.06 -5.63 11.49
CA ILE A 148 11.98 -5.21 12.55
C ILE A 148 12.02 -6.23 13.69
N GLU A 149 10.85 -6.66 14.20
CA GLU A 149 10.75 -7.61 15.31
C GLU A 149 11.39 -8.97 15.00
N ASN A 150 11.41 -9.38 13.73
CA ASN A 150 12.06 -10.61 13.29
C ASN A 150 13.51 -10.42 12.82
N GLY A 151 14.07 -9.20 12.88
CA GLY A 151 15.42 -8.91 12.40
C GLY A 151 15.59 -9.09 10.88
N TRP A 152 14.52 -8.88 10.11
CA TRP A 152 14.47 -9.04 8.66
C TRP A 152 14.47 -7.71 7.90
N MET A 153 14.30 -6.58 8.59
CA MET A 153 14.40 -5.25 8.01
C MET A 153 15.87 -4.87 7.82
N GLU A 154 16.26 -4.56 6.59
CA GLU A 154 17.58 -4.00 6.31
C GLU A 154 17.62 -2.53 6.76
N GLU A 155 18.72 -2.11 7.38
CA GLU A 155 18.97 -0.71 7.69
C GLU A 155 19.77 -0.09 6.53
N PRO A 156 19.15 0.74 5.67
CA PRO A 156 19.90 1.41 4.62
C PRO A 156 20.89 2.43 5.22
N PRO A 157 21.99 2.74 4.53
CA PRO A 157 22.92 3.77 4.99
C PRO A 157 22.21 5.10 5.25
N LEU A 158 22.37 5.63 6.46
CA LEU A 158 21.77 6.91 6.85
C LEU A 158 22.61 8.07 6.31
N ALA A 159 21.92 9.15 5.94
CA ALA A 159 22.61 10.40 5.61
C ALA A 159 23.39 10.90 6.83
N PRO A 160 24.63 11.40 6.66
CA PRO A 160 25.41 11.91 7.78
C PRO A 160 24.73 13.12 8.41
N ASP A 161 24.72 13.18 9.73
CA ASP A 161 24.27 14.34 10.48
C ASP A 161 25.31 15.47 10.34
N ARG A 162 25.06 16.39 9.41
CA ARG A 162 25.96 17.50 9.08
C ARG A 162 26.09 18.49 10.24
N ASP A 163 25.05 18.66 11.05
CA ASP A 163 25.07 19.56 12.20
C ASP A 163 25.90 18.97 13.35
N ALA A 164 25.78 17.66 13.59
CA ALA A 164 26.64 16.96 14.55
C ALA A 164 28.12 17.01 14.12
N LEU A 165 28.41 16.77 12.84
CA LEU A 165 29.78 16.84 12.31
C LEU A 165 30.39 18.25 12.43
N GLY A 166 29.61 19.30 12.20
CA GLY A 166 30.04 20.69 12.38
C GLY A 166 30.42 21.04 13.83
N LYS A 167 29.68 20.49 14.81
CA LYS A 167 29.96 20.67 16.24
C LYS A 167 31.17 19.86 16.71
N THR A 168 31.37 18.65 16.19
CA THR A 168 32.55 17.82 16.50
C THR A 168 33.84 18.50 16.05
N ASN A 169 33.85 19.20 14.90
CA ASN A 169 35.00 19.98 14.45
C ASN A 169 35.34 21.15 15.38
N GLN A 170 34.34 21.82 15.96
CA GLN A 170 34.58 22.88 16.95
C GLN A 170 35.16 22.35 18.27
N ASN A 171 34.71 21.17 18.71
CA ASN A 171 35.23 20.54 19.93
C ASN A 171 36.67 20.05 19.77
N ASN A 172 37.06 19.60 18.56
CA ASN A 172 38.44 19.23 18.27
C ASN A 172 39.36 20.45 18.17
N LEU A 173 38.91 21.54 17.51
CA LEU A 173 39.63 22.81 17.46
C LEU A 173 39.78 23.49 18.84
N ALA A 174 38.85 23.26 19.77
CA ALA A 174 38.95 23.76 21.14
C ALA A 174 39.94 22.95 21.99
N LYS A 175 40.08 21.64 21.74
CA LYS A 175 41.07 20.78 22.41
C LYS A 175 42.50 21.04 21.93
N ASP A 176 42.70 21.31 20.64
CA ASP A 176 44.02 21.61 20.08
C ASP A 176 44.56 23.00 20.50
N LYS A 177 43.71 23.87 21.08
CA LYS A 177 44.13 25.18 21.63
C LYS A 177 44.48 25.15 23.13
N LEU A 178 44.39 23.99 23.77
CA LEU A 178 44.70 23.77 25.20
C LEU A 178 46.00 22.99 25.43
N HIS A 179 46.82 22.83 24.39
CA HIS A 179 48.20 22.32 24.42
C HIS A 179 49.15 23.37 23.83
#